data_AF-A0A1H3XZL5-F1
#
_entry.id   AF-A0A1H3XZL5-F1
#
_cell.length_a   1.000
_cell.length_b   1.000
_cell.length_c   1.000
_cell.angle_alpha   90.00
_cell.angle_beta   90.00
_cell.angle_gamma   90.00
#
_symmetry.space_group_name_H-M   'P 1'
#
loop_
_entity.id
_entity.type
_entity.pdbx_description
1 polymer ?
#
loop_
_entity_poly.entity_id
_entity_poly.type
_entity_poly.pdbx_seq_one_letter_code
_entity_poly.pdbx_strand_id
1 'polypeptide(L)'
;MKKLLLVSAIALATSPAFAIPDATKGGSSNTAYVQVGTGDILGAGVGIAMPANHPTMPNDPAGVVSFEGGPIDKTNLVLGGGDGNSYIAIAGTIISETWKHTIASGVGADTEIYAYRQVNDPVSGYPHFGGEVIAKVPGLAASNAVYFGEWAPWDGSTGTAHDPDLGMNSSLRTVYYVGENPTTSMPNLTNVAYDVVGIQKYNPDTQAGVYTGTLTANFSGTSGSITGTLNGVNFSGTSIDADGSFSNSSTISGKFYGNSAEALAGMYDTTGVANDMAFGGAQQ
;
A
#
# COMPACT_ATOMS: atom_id res chain seq x y z
N MET A 1 56.24 -18.61 -25.23
CA MET A 1 55.47 -17.80 -24.26
C MET A 1 54.85 -16.62 -25.00
N LYS A 2 53.51 -16.56 -25.09
CA LYS A 2 52.69 -15.33 -25.08
C LYS A 2 51.24 -15.78 -25.18
N LYS A 3 50.55 -15.67 -24.05
CA LYS A 3 49.13 -15.94 -23.85
C LYS A 3 48.35 -14.82 -24.54
N LEU A 4 47.35 -15.17 -25.37
CA LEU A 4 46.37 -14.20 -25.86
C LEU A 4 45.03 -14.51 -25.17
N LEU A 5 44.65 -13.62 -24.27
CA LEU A 5 43.40 -13.67 -23.52
C LEU A 5 42.24 -13.31 -24.45
N LEU A 6 41.25 -14.20 -24.57
CA LEU A 6 39.91 -13.82 -25.03
C LEU A 6 39.25 -13.01 -23.91
N VAL A 7 38.96 -11.74 -24.19
CA VAL A 7 38.06 -10.93 -23.37
C VAL A 7 36.68 -11.05 -23.99
N SER A 8 35.82 -11.88 -23.40
CA SER A 8 34.40 -11.91 -23.71
C SER A 8 33.74 -10.70 -23.03
N ALA A 9 33.32 -9.73 -23.83
CA ALA A 9 32.47 -8.64 -23.35
C ALA A 9 31.08 -9.20 -23.06
N ILE A 10 30.75 -9.37 -21.78
CA ILE A 10 29.37 -9.54 -21.31
C ILE A 10 28.74 -8.16 -21.38
N ALA A 11 27.89 -7.94 -22.39
CA ALA A 11 27.02 -6.78 -22.41
C ALA A 11 25.96 -6.96 -21.31
N LEU A 12 26.09 -6.22 -20.21
CA LEU A 12 24.98 -6.00 -19.30
C LEU A 12 23.95 -5.14 -20.03
N ALA A 13 22.87 -5.75 -20.49
CA ALA A 13 21.68 -5.02 -20.87
C ALA A 13 21.00 -4.52 -19.58
N THR A 14 21.21 -3.25 -19.23
CA THR A 14 20.36 -2.54 -18.28
C THR A 14 19.11 -2.09 -19.04
N SER A 15 18.07 -2.91 -19.02
CA SER A 15 16.73 -2.48 -19.39
C SER A 15 16.12 -1.72 -18.21
N PRO A 16 15.62 -0.48 -18.40
CA PRO A 16 14.72 0.12 -17.42
C PRO A 16 13.40 -0.66 -17.47
N ALA A 17 13.10 -1.41 -16.42
CA ALA A 17 11.78 -1.97 -16.22
C ALA A 17 10.90 -0.84 -15.68
N PHE A 18 10.10 -0.23 -16.55
CA PHE A 18 8.93 0.51 -16.08
C PHE A 18 7.92 -0.54 -15.65
N ALA A 19 7.70 -0.69 -14.34
CA ALA A 19 6.67 -1.55 -13.81
C ALA A 19 5.31 -1.02 -14.26
N ILE A 20 4.70 -1.66 -15.26
CA ILE A 20 3.30 -1.40 -15.58
C ILE A 20 2.49 -1.85 -14.36
N PRO A 21 1.56 -1.04 -13.81
CA PRO A 21 0.70 -1.46 -12.73
C PRO A 21 0.05 -2.79 -13.10
N ASP A 22 0.30 -3.83 -12.30
CA ASP A 22 -0.39 -5.10 -12.49
C ASP A 22 -1.82 -4.90 -11.96
N ALA A 23 -2.69 -4.38 -12.83
CA ALA A 23 -4.10 -4.13 -12.52
C ALA A 23 -4.79 -5.38 -11.97
N THR A 24 -4.20 -6.57 -12.15
CA THR A 24 -4.72 -7.79 -11.53
C THR A 24 -4.58 -7.78 -10.00
N LYS A 25 -3.56 -7.12 -9.43
CA LYS A 25 -3.21 -7.15 -8.00
C LYS A 25 -3.62 -5.92 -7.17
N GLY A 26 -4.08 -4.82 -7.76
CA GLY A 26 -4.35 -3.59 -6.99
C GLY A 26 -4.70 -2.35 -7.80
N GLY A 27 -4.73 -1.19 -7.12
CA GLY A 27 -4.99 0.12 -7.73
C GLY A 27 -4.40 1.31 -6.97
N SER A 28 -4.34 2.46 -7.63
CA SER A 28 -3.88 3.74 -7.09
C SER A 28 -4.72 4.88 -7.65
N SER A 29 -5.04 5.89 -6.83
CA SER A 29 -5.75 7.09 -7.28
C SER A 29 -4.90 8.00 -8.18
N ASN A 30 -3.58 7.81 -8.20
CA ASN A 30 -2.67 8.61 -9.03
C ASN A 30 -1.47 7.79 -9.54
N THR A 31 -1.72 7.05 -10.62
CA THR A 31 -0.73 6.16 -11.25
C THR A 31 0.46 6.86 -11.89
N ALA A 32 0.41 8.19 -12.01
CA ALA A 32 1.56 8.98 -12.44
C ALA A 32 2.63 9.09 -11.34
N TYR A 33 2.28 8.95 -10.06
CA TYR A 33 3.25 9.06 -8.96
C TYR A 33 3.40 7.75 -8.19
N VAL A 34 2.31 7.00 -7.99
CA VAL A 34 2.32 5.74 -7.24
C VAL A 34 1.81 4.61 -8.12
N GLN A 35 2.62 3.58 -8.29
CA GLN A 35 2.25 2.40 -9.05
C GLN A 35 2.33 1.17 -8.17
N VAL A 36 1.25 0.42 -8.06
CA VAL A 36 1.24 -0.84 -7.31
C VAL A 36 1.77 -1.98 -8.17
N GLY A 37 2.42 -2.96 -7.55
CA GLY A 37 2.92 -4.11 -8.29
C GLY A 37 3.62 -5.15 -7.44
N THR A 38 4.32 -6.06 -8.13
CA THR A 38 5.23 -7.03 -7.51
C THR A 38 6.58 -6.36 -7.24
N GLY A 39 7.19 -6.63 -6.10
CA GLY A 39 8.43 -6.03 -5.64
C GLY A 39 9.62 -6.31 -6.57
N ASP A 40 10.25 -5.23 -7.03
CA ASP A 40 11.52 -5.23 -7.75
C ASP A 40 12.70 -4.93 -6.81
N ILE A 41 12.43 -4.15 -5.75
CA ILE A 41 13.42 -3.64 -4.79
C ILE A 41 13.11 -4.21 -3.40
N LEU A 42 14.17 -4.57 -2.67
CA LEU A 42 14.13 -5.04 -1.29
C LEU A 42 13.46 -6.40 -1.05
N GLY A 43 13.16 -7.16 -2.10
CA GLY A 43 12.76 -8.56 -1.98
C GLY A 43 11.50 -8.89 -2.75
N ALA A 44 11.00 -10.11 -2.53
CA ALA A 44 9.74 -10.58 -3.10
C ALA A 44 8.53 -10.01 -2.32
N GLY A 45 7.34 -10.17 -2.88
CA GLY A 45 6.07 -9.66 -2.32
C GLY A 45 5.46 -8.57 -3.20
N VAL A 46 4.40 -7.94 -2.72
CA VAL A 46 3.80 -6.76 -3.35
C VAL A 46 4.28 -5.47 -2.70
N GLY A 47 4.09 -4.36 -3.40
CA GLY A 47 4.32 -3.04 -2.85
C GLY A 47 3.98 -1.92 -3.82
N ILE A 48 4.64 -0.79 -3.66
CA ILE A 48 4.48 0.38 -4.53
C ILE A 48 5.82 0.86 -5.08
N ALA A 49 5.77 1.36 -6.31
CA ALA A 49 6.77 2.25 -6.86
C ALA A 49 6.34 3.70 -6.59
N MET A 50 7.32 4.51 -6.20
CA MET A 50 7.17 5.93 -5.87
C MET A 50 8.17 6.74 -6.70
N PRO A 51 8.03 8.07 -6.82
CA PRO A 51 8.93 8.88 -7.65
C PRO A 51 10.40 8.70 -7.29
N ALA A 52 11.27 8.55 -8.29
CA ALA A 52 12.69 8.29 -8.07
C ALA A 52 13.48 9.51 -7.58
N ASN A 53 12.90 10.71 -7.70
CA ASN A 53 13.59 11.99 -7.55
C ASN A 53 12.79 12.96 -6.67
N HIS A 54 13.51 13.88 -6.01
CA HIS A 54 12.95 15.10 -5.42
C HIS A 54 13.49 16.35 -6.16
N PRO A 55 12.65 17.29 -6.62
CA PRO A 55 11.19 17.28 -6.55
C PRO A 55 10.58 16.14 -7.39
N THR A 56 9.40 15.69 -7.00
CA THR A 56 8.74 14.55 -7.66
C THR A 56 8.32 14.90 -9.09
N MET A 57 8.54 13.95 -10.01
CA MET A 57 8.14 14.08 -11.41
C MET A 57 7.08 13.03 -11.76
N PRO A 58 6.01 13.41 -12.50
CA PRO A 58 5.00 12.46 -12.93
C PRO A 58 5.57 11.48 -13.96
N ASN A 59 5.15 10.21 -13.87
CA ASN A 59 5.55 9.09 -14.71
C ASN A 59 7.06 8.78 -14.65
N ASP A 60 7.72 9.13 -13.54
CA ASP A 60 9.12 8.79 -13.25
C ASP A 60 9.25 8.01 -11.93
N PRO A 61 8.56 6.86 -11.78
CA PRO A 61 8.68 6.05 -10.59
C PRO A 61 10.03 5.30 -10.57
N ALA A 62 10.53 5.04 -9.37
CA ALA A 62 11.54 4.03 -9.12
C ALA A 62 10.96 2.61 -9.38
N GLY A 63 11.74 1.57 -9.06
CA GLY A 63 11.19 0.20 -9.01
C GLY A 63 10.21 0.01 -7.84
N VAL A 64 9.37 -1.02 -7.92
CA VAL A 64 8.40 -1.34 -6.85
C VAL A 64 9.16 -1.79 -5.60
N VAL A 65 8.96 -1.11 -4.48
CA VAL A 65 9.53 -1.50 -3.18
C VAL A 65 8.61 -2.53 -2.53
N SER A 66 9.10 -3.76 -2.31
CA SER A 66 8.35 -4.77 -1.55
C SER A 66 8.09 -4.28 -0.13
N PHE A 67 6.84 -4.32 0.32
CA PHE A 67 6.49 -3.92 1.68
C PHE A 67 7.11 -4.85 2.73
N GLU A 68 6.96 -6.17 2.55
CA GLU A 68 7.49 -7.15 3.50
C GLU A 68 9.01 -7.14 3.56
N GLY A 69 9.70 -7.03 2.43
CA GLY A 69 11.16 -7.04 2.40
C GLY A 69 11.81 -5.67 2.68
N GLY A 70 11.04 -4.59 2.55
CA GLY A 70 11.48 -3.22 2.71
C GLY A 70 10.94 -2.57 3.99
N PRO A 71 10.01 -1.60 3.87
CA PRO A 71 9.59 -0.75 4.99
C PRO A 71 9.11 -1.54 6.21
N ILE A 72 8.29 -2.59 6.04
CA ILE A 72 7.72 -3.34 7.18
C ILE A 72 8.79 -4.10 7.96
N ASP A 73 9.68 -4.81 7.27
CA ASP A 73 10.81 -5.51 7.90
C ASP A 73 11.68 -4.55 8.71
N LYS A 74 12.01 -3.38 8.13
CA LYS A 74 12.84 -2.39 8.80
C LYS A 74 12.18 -1.81 10.04
N THR A 75 10.88 -1.50 9.99
CA THR A 75 10.13 -1.04 11.17
C THR A 75 10.07 -2.11 12.26
N ASN A 76 9.72 -3.33 11.88
CA ASN A 76 9.65 -4.44 12.85
C ASN A 76 11.01 -4.72 13.48
N LEU A 77 12.11 -4.58 12.72
CA LEU A 77 13.47 -4.73 13.24
C LEU A 77 13.80 -3.68 14.31
N VAL A 78 13.51 -2.40 14.05
CA VAL A 78 13.86 -1.32 14.99
C VAL A 78 12.91 -1.20 16.18
N LEU A 79 11.68 -1.70 16.06
CA LEU A 79 10.69 -1.73 17.15
C LEU A 79 10.60 -3.07 17.89
N GLY A 80 11.34 -4.09 17.45
CA GLY A 80 11.21 -5.45 17.98
C GLY A 80 9.81 -6.04 17.76
N GLY A 81 9.11 -5.60 16.71
CA GLY A 81 7.76 -6.02 16.34
C GLY A 81 6.62 -5.39 17.13
N GLY A 82 6.90 -4.55 18.13
CA GLY A 82 5.89 -3.86 18.93
C GLY A 82 5.40 -2.54 18.31
N ASP A 83 4.31 -2.01 18.87
CA ASP A 83 3.80 -0.68 18.57
C ASP A 83 4.75 0.40 19.13
N GLY A 84 4.81 1.55 18.47
CA GLY A 84 5.63 2.70 18.87
C GLY A 84 6.29 3.40 17.68
N ASN A 85 7.29 4.23 17.97
CA ASN A 85 8.07 4.94 16.95
C ASN A 85 9.57 4.75 17.13
N SER A 86 10.32 4.82 16.03
CA SER A 86 11.78 4.73 16.03
C SER A 86 12.34 5.31 14.72
N TYR A 87 13.65 5.19 14.54
CA TYR A 87 14.35 5.64 13.33
C TYR A 87 14.94 4.46 12.57
N ILE A 88 14.79 4.47 11.25
CA ILE A 88 15.44 3.52 10.35
C ILE A 88 16.73 4.14 9.85
N ALA A 89 17.84 3.45 10.09
CA ALA A 89 19.15 3.80 9.57
C ALA A 89 19.63 2.78 8.55
N ILE A 90 20.15 3.27 7.41
CA ILE A 90 20.79 2.46 6.38
C ILE A 90 22.24 2.91 6.25
N ALA A 91 23.18 1.97 6.36
CA ALA A 91 24.61 2.23 6.33
C ALA A 91 25.08 3.35 7.30
N GLY A 92 24.43 3.48 8.46
CA GLY A 92 24.74 4.48 9.48
C GLY A 92 24.03 5.83 9.30
N THR A 93 23.30 6.04 8.20
CA THR A 93 22.50 7.24 7.95
C THR A 93 21.06 7.00 8.34
N ILE A 94 20.50 7.82 9.23
CA ILE A 94 19.05 7.82 9.51
C ILE A 94 18.35 8.37 8.28
N ILE A 95 17.46 7.59 7.68
CA ILE A 95 16.72 7.97 6.46
C ILE A 95 15.23 8.16 6.72
N SER A 96 14.69 7.52 7.76
CA SER A 96 13.27 7.56 8.09
C SER A 96 13.06 7.66 9.59
N GLU A 97 12.05 8.41 9.98
CA GLU A 97 11.28 8.11 11.18
C GLU A 97 10.18 7.11 10.80
N THR A 98 9.87 6.16 11.69
CA THR A 98 8.85 5.13 11.44
C THR A 98 7.99 4.87 12.66
N TRP A 99 6.76 4.46 12.41
CA TRP A 99 5.79 4.07 13.42
C TRP A 99 5.15 2.74 13.07
N LYS A 100 4.72 2.02 14.11
CA LYS A 100 3.80 0.89 14.01
C LYS A 100 2.67 1.07 15.02
N HIS A 101 1.46 0.81 14.59
CA HIS A 101 0.29 0.69 15.44
C HIS A 101 -0.52 -0.54 15.05
N THR A 102 -1.04 -1.28 16.03
CA THR A 102 -1.91 -2.44 15.83
C THR A 102 -3.26 -2.18 16.46
N ILE A 103 -4.35 -2.33 15.71
CA ILE A 103 -5.70 -2.18 16.25
C ILE A 103 -5.95 -3.31 17.25
N ALA A 104 -6.10 -2.96 18.53
CA ALA A 104 -6.08 -3.95 19.61
C ALA A 104 -7.33 -4.85 19.72
N SER A 105 -8.51 -4.34 19.34
CA SER A 105 -9.77 -5.09 19.48
C SER A 105 -10.91 -4.48 18.67
N GLY A 106 -11.98 -5.26 18.47
CA GLY A 106 -13.19 -4.82 17.76
C GLY A 106 -13.07 -4.99 16.25
N VAL A 107 -13.89 -4.24 15.50
CA VAL A 107 -13.86 -4.26 14.03
C VAL A 107 -12.49 -3.78 13.56
N GLY A 108 -11.83 -4.60 12.74
CA GLY A 108 -10.49 -4.33 12.22
C GLY A 108 -9.36 -4.70 13.18
N ALA A 109 -9.65 -5.42 14.27
CA ALA A 109 -8.62 -5.95 15.17
C ALA A 109 -7.50 -6.66 14.41
N ASP A 110 -6.28 -6.56 14.95
CA ASP A 110 -5.04 -7.10 14.40
C ASP A 110 -4.56 -6.46 13.09
N THR A 111 -5.27 -5.45 12.57
CA THR A 111 -4.74 -4.63 11.45
C THR A 111 -3.50 -3.89 11.93
N GLU A 112 -2.36 -4.18 11.30
CA GLU A 112 -1.09 -3.51 11.55
C GLU A 112 -0.98 -2.31 10.59
N ILE A 113 -0.75 -1.12 11.13
CA ILE A 113 -0.59 0.14 10.40
C ILE A 113 0.83 0.63 10.63
N TYR A 114 1.57 0.74 9.53
CA TYR A 114 2.93 1.23 9.49
C TYR A 114 2.94 2.62 8.89
N ALA A 115 3.79 3.50 9.40
CA ALA A 115 4.01 4.82 8.82
C ALA A 115 5.49 5.16 8.72
N TYR A 116 5.82 5.99 7.75
CA TYR A 116 7.19 6.36 7.40
C TYR A 116 7.23 7.83 7.03
N ARG A 117 8.20 8.54 7.60
CA ARG A 117 8.54 9.91 7.19
C ARG A 117 10.00 9.95 6.78
N GLN A 118 10.26 10.29 5.53
CA GLN A 118 11.60 10.52 5.04
C GLN A 118 12.20 11.76 5.72
N VAL A 119 13.38 11.61 6.34
CA VAL A 119 14.06 12.68 7.11
C VAL A 119 15.40 13.09 6.53
N ASN A 120 15.87 12.41 5.48
CA ASN A 120 17.09 12.69 4.75
C ASN A 120 16.99 12.17 3.31
N ASP A 121 17.92 12.55 2.45
CA ASP A 121 18.09 11.93 1.14
C ASP A 121 18.33 10.42 1.26
N PRO A 122 17.75 9.60 0.37
CA PRO A 122 17.97 8.16 0.37
C PRO A 122 19.43 7.86 0.00
N VAL A 123 19.94 6.76 0.53
CA VAL A 123 21.24 6.24 0.08
C VAL A 123 21.10 5.62 -1.33
N SER A 124 22.20 5.58 -2.09
CA SER A 124 22.20 5.05 -3.46
C SER A 124 21.49 3.69 -3.55
N GLY A 125 20.51 3.59 -4.46
CA GLY A 125 19.72 2.37 -4.68
C GLY A 125 18.40 2.30 -3.90
N TYR A 126 18.09 3.30 -3.08
CA TYR A 126 16.81 3.45 -2.41
C TYR A 126 16.04 4.63 -3.02
N PRO A 127 14.71 4.53 -3.18
CA PRO A 127 13.91 5.63 -3.73
C PRO A 127 13.68 6.73 -2.70
N HIS A 128 13.30 7.91 -3.19
CA HIS A 128 12.59 8.86 -2.35
C HIS A 128 11.20 8.30 -2.05
N PHE A 129 10.86 8.17 -0.78
CA PHE A 129 9.58 7.59 -0.34
C PHE A 129 8.67 8.62 0.34
N GLY A 130 9.19 9.76 0.78
CA GLY A 130 8.38 10.82 1.38
C GLY A 130 7.62 10.37 2.61
N GLY A 131 6.33 10.70 2.65
CA GLY A 131 5.40 10.20 3.67
C GLY A 131 4.64 8.99 3.15
N GLU A 132 4.69 7.88 3.86
CA GLU A 132 4.06 6.62 3.45
C GLU A 132 3.32 5.99 4.63
N VAL A 133 2.13 5.43 4.37
CA VAL A 133 1.31 4.71 5.33
C VAL A 133 0.91 3.38 4.71
N ILE A 134 1.21 2.27 5.39
CA ILE A 134 0.92 0.92 4.93
C ILE A 134 0.10 0.21 6.00
N ALA A 135 -1.17 -0.03 5.74
CA ALA A 135 -2.00 -0.92 6.56
C ALA A 135 -2.01 -2.33 5.97
N LYS A 136 -1.82 -3.34 6.81
CA LYS A 136 -1.84 -4.76 6.46
C LYS A 136 -3.12 -5.41 6.93
N VAL A 137 -3.84 -6.06 6.02
CA VAL A 137 -5.05 -6.82 6.35
C VAL A 137 -4.67 -8.04 7.23
N PRO A 138 -5.34 -8.25 8.37
CA PRO A 138 -5.01 -9.32 9.31
C PRO A 138 -5.48 -10.69 8.82
N GLY A 139 -4.99 -11.76 9.49
CA GLY A 139 -5.50 -13.13 9.30
C GLY A 139 -5.08 -13.83 8.01
N LEU A 140 -4.33 -13.16 7.13
CA LEU A 140 -3.85 -13.72 5.87
C LEU A 140 -2.45 -14.31 6.02
N ALA A 141 -2.21 -15.42 5.32
CA ALA A 141 -0.85 -15.94 5.15
C ALA A 141 0.00 -14.93 4.38
N ALA A 142 1.32 -14.91 4.60
CA ALA A 142 2.23 -13.99 3.90
C ALA A 142 2.12 -14.10 2.36
N SER A 143 1.90 -15.31 1.84
CA SER A 143 1.68 -15.54 0.41
C SER A 143 0.38 -14.94 -0.14
N ASN A 144 -0.54 -14.49 0.73
CA ASN A 144 -1.83 -13.86 0.39
C ASN A 144 -1.93 -12.46 1.02
N ALA A 145 -0.80 -11.82 1.34
CA ALA A 145 -0.82 -10.55 2.04
C ALA A 145 -1.53 -9.46 1.21
N VAL A 146 -2.34 -8.64 1.88
CA VAL A 146 -3.09 -7.54 1.29
C VAL A 146 -2.79 -6.27 2.07
N TYR A 147 -2.55 -5.19 1.34
CA TYR A 147 -2.14 -3.90 1.86
C TYR A 147 -2.94 -2.78 1.23
N PHE A 148 -3.06 -1.68 1.98
CA PHE A 148 -3.72 -0.47 1.55
C PHE A 148 -3.17 0.70 2.34
N GLY A 149 -3.24 1.91 1.79
CA GLY A 149 -2.72 3.06 2.50
C GLY A 149 -2.54 4.30 1.64
N GLU A 150 -1.60 5.14 2.07
CA GLU A 150 -1.44 6.49 1.57
C GLU A 150 0.02 6.80 1.29
N TRP A 151 0.25 7.67 0.32
CA TRP A 151 1.56 8.21 0.00
C TRP A 151 1.46 9.71 -0.23
N ALA A 152 2.50 10.45 0.18
CA ALA A 152 2.69 11.86 -0.11
C ALA A 152 4.17 12.14 -0.45
N PRO A 153 4.43 13.10 -1.35
CA PRO A 153 5.80 13.45 -1.72
C PRO A 153 6.56 13.99 -0.51
N TRP A 154 7.86 13.72 -0.47
CA TRP A 154 8.75 14.39 0.46
C TRP A 154 8.75 15.90 0.19
N ASP A 155 8.72 16.70 1.25
CA ASP A 155 8.73 18.15 1.20
C ASP A 155 10.15 18.74 1.21
N GLY A 156 11.18 17.89 1.20
CA GLY A 156 12.58 18.29 1.31
C GLY A 156 13.03 18.57 2.74
N SER A 157 12.20 18.27 3.75
CA SER A 157 12.58 18.43 5.15
C SER A 157 13.73 17.48 5.52
N THR A 158 14.82 18.08 6.02
CA THR A 158 15.97 17.34 6.53
C THR A 158 16.06 17.49 8.05
N GLY A 159 16.25 16.40 8.77
CA GLY A 159 16.49 16.42 10.22
C GLY A 159 15.76 15.33 10.97
N THR A 160 16.36 14.87 12.07
CA THR A 160 15.87 13.75 12.88
C THR A 160 15.07 14.20 14.09
N ALA A 161 14.49 15.41 14.06
CA ALA A 161 13.58 15.84 15.10
C ALA A 161 12.25 15.11 14.89
N HIS A 162 11.76 14.46 15.94
CA HIS A 162 10.47 13.78 15.92
C HIS A 162 9.37 14.72 15.42
N ASP A 163 8.63 14.28 14.40
CA ASP A 163 7.50 15.01 13.85
C ASP A 163 6.58 14.05 13.06
N PRO A 164 5.29 13.95 13.45
CA PRO A 164 4.34 13.01 12.85
C PRO A 164 3.70 13.52 11.55
N ASP A 165 4.06 14.69 11.03
CA ASP A 165 3.54 15.16 9.74
C ASP A 165 4.14 14.35 8.58
N LEU A 166 3.30 13.50 7.99
CA LEU A 166 3.65 12.69 6.82
C LEU A 166 3.36 13.43 5.49
N GLY A 167 3.03 14.72 5.51
CA GLY A 167 2.72 15.47 4.29
C GLY A 167 1.36 15.14 3.68
N MET A 168 0.44 14.54 4.44
CA MET A 168 -0.87 14.06 3.96
C MET A 168 -1.86 15.17 3.56
N ASN A 169 -1.45 16.44 3.67
CA ASN A 169 -2.20 17.57 3.09
C ASN A 169 -1.72 17.96 1.69
N SER A 170 -0.69 17.31 1.16
CA SER A 170 -0.20 17.52 -0.20
C SER A 170 -1.31 17.31 -1.23
N SER A 171 -1.35 18.16 -2.25
CA SER A 171 -2.21 17.97 -3.43
C SER A 171 -1.83 16.75 -4.26
N LEU A 172 -0.67 16.14 -4.00
CA LEU A 172 -0.21 14.90 -4.61
C LEU A 172 -0.41 13.68 -3.71
N ARG A 173 -1.10 13.83 -2.57
CA ARG A 173 -1.48 12.68 -1.73
C ARG A 173 -2.19 11.66 -2.61
N THR A 174 -1.75 10.42 -2.51
CA THR A 174 -2.25 9.31 -3.32
C THR A 174 -2.68 8.19 -2.40
N VAL A 175 -3.86 7.62 -2.64
CA VAL A 175 -4.31 6.41 -1.94
C VAL A 175 -4.10 5.20 -2.84
N TYR A 176 -3.81 4.05 -2.23
CA TYR A 176 -3.54 2.82 -2.96
C TYR A 176 -4.01 1.58 -2.20
N TYR A 177 -4.12 0.49 -2.94
CA TYR A 177 -4.30 -0.85 -2.41
C TYR A 177 -3.62 -1.87 -3.31
N VAL A 178 -3.07 -2.93 -2.72
CA VAL A 178 -2.38 -4.00 -3.45
C VAL A 178 -2.38 -5.27 -2.63
N GLY A 179 -2.48 -6.42 -3.28
CA GLY A 179 -2.39 -7.70 -2.59
C GLY A 179 -1.86 -8.82 -3.46
N GLU A 180 -1.40 -9.87 -2.80
CA GLU A 180 -1.06 -11.13 -3.42
C GLU A 180 -2.30 -11.96 -3.68
N ASN A 181 -2.26 -12.80 -4.71
CA ASN A 181 -3.32 -13.74 -5.08
C ASN A 181 -4.71 -13.08 -5.15
N PRO A 182 -4.91 -12.10 -6.06
CA PRO A 182 -6.22 -11.54 -6.33
C PRO A 182 -7.22 -12.66 -6.65
N THR A 183 -8.43 -12.57 -6.10
CA THR A 183 -9.51 -13.49 -6.48
C THR A 183 -9.74 -13.33 -7.98
N THR A 184 -9.67 -14.42 -8.76
CA THR A 184 -9.92 -14.38 -10.22
C THR A 184 -11.23 -15.02 -10.63
N SER A 185 -11.92 -15.66 -9.68
CA SER A 185 -13.23 -16.27 -9.85
C SER A 185 -13.96 -16.19 -8.52
N MET A 186 -14.96 -15.32 -8.42
CA MET A 186 -15.72 -15.13 -7.19
C MET A 186 -16.47 -16.41 -6.78
N PRO A 187 -16.38 -16.86 -5.51
CA PRO A 187 -17.29 -17.84 -4.96
C PRO A 187 -18.68 -17.21 -4.75
N ASN A 188 -19.71 -18.03 -4.58
CA ASN A 188 -21.00 -17.53 -4.13
C ASN A 188 -20.87 -17.02 -2.68
N LEU A 189 -21.29 -15.78 -2.45
CA LEU A 189 -21.30 -15.15 -1.13
C LEU A 189 -22.74 -14.82 -0.74
N THR A 190 -23.14 -15.20 0.46
CA THR A 190 -24.46 -14.86 1.03
C THR A 190 -24.27 -14.16 2.36
N ASN A 191 -24.49 -12.85 2.39
CA ASN A 191 -24.29 -11.97 3.56
C ASN A 191 -22.93 -12.15 4.24
N VAL A 192 -21.86 -12.27 3.45
CA VAL A 192 -20.51 -12.41 4.01
C VAL A 192 -20.04 -11.06 4.49
N ALA A 193 -19.72 -10.97 5.79
CA ALA A 193 -19.28 -9.75 6.43
C ALA A 193 -17.76 -9.66 6.46
N TYR A 194 -17.25 -8.44 6.26
CA TYR A 194 -15.84 -8.10 6.31
C TYR A 194 -15.66 -6.99 7.33
N ASP A 195 -14.70 -7.18 8.24
CA ASP A 195 -14.25 -6.13 9.14
C ASP A 195 -13.21 -5.29 8.41
N VAL A 196 -13.56 -4.03 8.15
CA VAL A 196 -12.81 -3.14 7.27
C VAL A 196 -12.25 -1.96 8.05
N VAL A 197 -11.01 -1.63 7.72
CA VAL A 197 -10.31 -0.43 8.18
C VAL A 197 -10.12 0.51 7.00
N GLY A 198 -10.34 1.80 7.22
CA GLY A 198 -10.06 2.88 6.28
C GLY A 198 -8.97 3.80 6.81
N ILE A 199 -8.12 4.27 5.90
CA ILE A 199 -7.01 5.19 6.17
C ILE A 199 -7.19 6.46 5.34
N GLN A 200 -7.30 7.60 6.01
CA GLN A 200 -7.39 8.92 5.38
C GLN A 200 -6.65 9.94 6.24
N LYS A 201 -5.58 10.52 5.68
CA LYS A 201 -4.73 11.53 6.33
C LYS A 201 -4.23 11.07 7.68
N TYR A 202 -3.65 9.88 7.71
CA TYR A 202 -3.19 9.25 8.94
C TYR A 202 -2.18 10.13 9.69
N ASN A 203 -2.39 10.26 11.00
CA ASN A 203 -1.43 10.84 11.93
C ASN A 203 -0.94 9.76 12.90
N PRO A 204 0.35 9.38 12.88
CA PRO A 204 0.82 8.21 13.61
C PRO A 204 0.88 8.40 15.13
N ASP A 205 0.96 9.63 15.64
CA ASP A 205 1.01 9.89 17.09
C ASP A 205 -0.37 9.86 17.75
N THR A 206 -1.38 10.32 17.03
CA THR A 206 -2.77 10.42 17.53
C THR A 206 -3.68 9.31 17.01
N GLN A 207 -3.21 8.55 16.01
CA GLN A 207 -3.98 7.58 15.25
C GLN A 207 -5.22 8.18 14.57
N ALA A 208 -5.26 9.50 14.42
CA ALA A 208 -6.29 10.17 13.64
C ALA A 208 -6.20 9.72 12.17
N GLY A 209 -7.34 9.65 11.50
CA GLY A 209 -7.43 9.17 10.13
C GLY A 209 -7.61 7.67 9.98
N VAL A 210 -7.74 6.92 11.09
CA VAL A 210 -8.17 5.51 11.08
C VAL A 210 -9.68 5.43 11.31
N TYR A 211 -10.35 4.69 10.44
CA TYR A 211 -11.79 4.45 10.50
C TYR A 211 -12.07 2.95 10.44
N THR A 212 -13.11 2.49 11.11
CA THR A 212 -13.52 1.09 11.06
C THR A 212 -14.99 0.96 10.70
N GLY A 213 -15.35 -0.17 10.10
CA GLY A 213 -16.72 -0.46 9.70
C GLY A 213 -16.85 -1.88 9.18
N THR A 214 -18.09 -2.32 9.00
CA THR A 214 -18.37 -3.64 8.41
C THR A 214 -18.96 -3.44 7.03
N LEU A 215 -18.38 -4.13 6.04
CA LEU A 215 -18.94 -4.25 4.71
C LEU A 215 -19.55 -5.64 4.54
N THR A 216 -20.65 -5.74 3.83
CA THR A 216 -21.33 -7.01 3.54
C THR A 216 -21.33 -7.24 2.05
N ALA A 217 -20.78 -8.39 1.63
CA ALA A 217 -20.75 -8.82 0.24
C ALA A 217 -21.78 -9.93 -0.02
N ASN A 218 -22.46 -9.80 -1.15
CA ASN A 218 -23.29 -10.84 -1.74
C ASN A 218 -22.83 -11.06 -3.17
N PHE A 219 -22.65 -12.30 -3.60
CA PHE A 219 -22.27 -12.64 -4.97
C PHE A 219 -22.96 -13.93 -5.40
N SER A 220 -23.58 -13.91 -6.57
CA SER A 220 -24.20 -15.10 -7.14
C SER A 220 -24.12 -15.09 -8.66
N GLY A 221 -23.62 -16.19 -9.23
CA GLY A 221 -23.52 -16.34 -10.68
C GLY A 221 -22.46 -15.42 -11.28
N THR A 222 -22.87 -14.27 -11.80
CA THR A 222 -22.00 -13.35 -12.56
C THR A 222 -21.89 -11.96 -11.97
N SER A 223 -22.66 -11.65 -10.93
CA SER A 223 -22.68 -10.31 -10.33
C SER A 223 -22.94 -10.38 -8.83
N GLY A 224 -22.43 -9.38 -8.12
CA GLY A 224 -22.68 -9.20 -6.70
C GLY A 224 -22.78 -7.74 -6.30
N SER A 225 -22.87 -7.50 -5.00
CA SER A 225 -22.94 -6.17 -4.43
C SER A 225 -22.22 -6.10 -3.09
N ILE A 226 -21.63 -4.94 -2.81
CA ILE A 226 -21.13 -4.57 -1.48
C ILE A 226 -22.07 -3.53 -0.89
N THR A 227 -22.39 -3.66 0.39
CA THR A 227 -23.15 -2.66 1.15
C THR A 227 -22.49 -2.41 2.50
N GLY A 228 -22.78 -1.27 3.12
CA GLY A 228 -22.21 -0.87 4.40
C GLY A 228 -21.77 0.59 4.36
N THR A 229 -21.15 1.02 5.46
CA THR A 229 -20.64 2.39 5.60
C THR A 229 -19.27 2.38 6.25
N LEU A 230 -18.35 3.18 5.73
CA LEU A 230 -17.03 3.42 6.31
C LEU A 230 -16.72 4.92 6.26
N ASN A 231 -16.41 5.55 7.39
CA ASN A 231 -16.17 7.00 7.48
C ASN A 231 -17.27 7.86 6.79
N GLY A 232 -18.54 7.48 6.94
CA GLY A 232 -19.66 8.16 6.28
C GLY A 232 -19.81 7.90 4.77
N VAL A 233 -18.87 7.18 4.14
CA VAL A 233 -18.98 6.71 2.75
C VAL A 233 -19.93 5.53 2.68
N ASN A 234 -20.99 5.64 1.89
CA ASN A 234 -21.98 4.58 1.67
C ASN A 234 -21.56 3.71 0.48
N PHE A 235 -21.48 2.39 0.69
CA PHE A 235 -21.10 1.42 -0.35
C PHE A 235 -22.28 0.94 -1.20
N SER A 236 -23.52 1.34 -0.90
CA SER A 236 -24.68 1.03 -1.73
C SER A 236 -24.45 1.41 -3.20
N GLY A 237 -24.81 0.49 -4.10
CA GLY A 237 -24.56 0.63 -5.54
C GLY A 237 -23.17 0.18 -6.01
N THR A 238 -22.31 -0.30 -5.10
CA THR A 238 -21.03 -0.93 -5.47
C THR A 238 -21.29 -2.35 -5.96
N SER A 239 -21.01 -2.61 -7.23
CA SER A 239 -21.19 -3.91 -7.89
C SER A 239 -19.90 -4.73 -7.81
N ILE A 240 -20.03 -6.05 -7.74
CA ILE A 240 -18.93 -7.01 -7.77
C ILE A 240 -18.97 -7.77 -9.09
N ASP A 241 -17.84 -7.85 -9.77
CA ASP A 241 -17.64 -8.61 -11.00
C ASP A 241 -17.10 -10.01 -10.70
N ALA A 242 -17.24 -10.92 -11.67
CA ALA A 242 -16.86 -12.32 -11.52
C ALA A 242 -15.37 -12.55 -11.26
N ASP A 243 -14.52 -11.59 -11.64
CA ASP A 243 -13.07 -11.61 -11.44
C ASP A 243 -12.64 -11.00 -10.10
N GLY A 244 -13.57 -10.80 -9.17
CA GLY A 244 -13.30 -10.23 -7.85
C GLY A 244 -13.05 -8.73 -7.84
N SER A 245 -13.13 -8.04 -8.98
CA SER A 245 -13.14 -6.58 -8.99
C SER A 245 -14.48 -6.06 -8.46
N PHE A 246 -14.48 -4.90 -7.80
CA PHE A 246 -15.71 -4.21 -7.43
C PHE A 246 -15.60 -2.71 -7.66
N SER A 247 -16.70 -2.08 -8.06
CA SER A 247 -16.75 -0.62 -8.22
C SER A 247 -18.19 -0.08 -8.20
N ASN A 248 -18.33 1.21 -7.95
CA ASN A 248 -19.56 1.96 -8.24
C ASN A 248 -19.44 2.83 -9.51
N SER A 249 -18.40 2.59 -10.32
CA SER A 249 -18.04 3.36 -11.53
C SER A 249 -17.87 4.89 -11.32
N SER A 250 -17.74 5.36 -10.08
CA SER A 250 -17.55 6.78 -9.78
C SER A 250 -16.38 7.01 -8.84
N THR A 251 -16.52 6.61 -7.59
CA THR A 251 -15.57 6.94 -6.51
C THR A 251 -15.04 5.72 -5.77
N ILE A 252 -15.72 4.57 -5.86
CA ILE A 252 -15.31 3.34 -5.18
C ILE A 252 -14.78 2.37 -6.22
N SER A 253 -13.59 1.85 -5.96
CA SER A 253 -12.99 0.74 -6.70
C SER A 253 -12.18 -0.14 -5.76
N GLY A 254 -12.06 -1.43 -6.08
CA GLY A 254 -11.26 -2.35 -5.28
C GLY A 254 -11.28 -3.78 -5.82
N LYS A 255 -10.72 -4.68 -5.02
CA LYS A 255 -10.55 -6.09 -5.36
C LYS A 255 -10.71 -7.01 -4.14
N PHE A 256 -11.25 -8.19 -4.37
CA PHE A 256 -11.17 -9.33 -3.45
C PHE A 256 -9.86 -10.10 -3.64
N TYR A 257 -9.38 -10.68 -2.56
CA TYR A 257 -8.13 -11.44 -2.51
C TYR A 257 -8.34 -12.81 -1.85
N GLY A 258 -7.55 -13.77 -2.32
CA GLY A 258 -7.64 -15.17 -1.93
C GLY A 258 -8.70 -15.95 -2.71
N ASN A 259 -8.58 -17.28 -2.67
CA ASN A 259 -9.41 -18.18 -3.47
C ASN A 259 -10.89 -18.19 -3.03
N SER A 260 -11.16 -17.85 -1.77
CA SER A 260 -12.50 -17.83 -1.19
C SER A 260 -12.99 -16.40 -0.93
N ALA A 261 -12.30 -15.40 -1.49
CA ALA A 261 -12.52 -13.98 -1.20
C ALA A 261 -12.34 -13.68 0.31
N GLU A 262 -11.31 -14.23 0.92
CA GLU A 262 -10.99 -14.11 2.36
C GLU A 262 -10.72 -12.67 2.79
N ALA A 263 -10.32 -11.81 1.85
CA ALA A 263 -10.08 -10.39 2.10
C ALA A 263 -10.54 -9.51 0.94
N LEU A 264 -10.67 -8.22 1.22
CA LEU A 264 -10.87 -7.18 0.22
C LEU A 264 -9.99 -5.97 0.52
N ALA A 265 -9.63 -5.22 -0.51
CA ALA A 265 -9.06 -3.89 -0.38
C ALA A 265 -9.46 -3.01 -1.56
N GLY A 266 -9.45 -1.70 -1.35
CA GLY A 266 -9.90 -0.74 -2.33
C GLY A 266 -9.59 0.69 -1.93
N MET A 267 -10.18 1.61 -2.68
CA MET A 267 -10.07 3.03 -2.45
C MET A 267 -11.41 3.72 -2.71
N TYR A 268 -11.63 4.76 -1.92
CA TYR A 268 -12.60 5.82 -2.18
C TYR A 268 -11.82 7.02 -2.70
N ASP A 269 -12.02 7.38 -3.97
CA ASP A 269 -11.30 8.41 -4.71
C ASP A 269 -12.29 9.48 -5.17
N THR A 270 -11.99 10.74 -4.93
CA THR A 270 -12.91 11.87 -5.16
C THR A 270 -12.30 12.90 -6.10
N THR A 271 -13.09 13.89 -6.51
CA THR A 271 -12.53 15.04 -7.21
C THR A 271 -11.64 15.83 -6.25
N GLY A 272 -10.32 15.70 -6.44
CA GLY A 272 -9.29 16.27 -5.57
C GLY A 272 -8.98 15.38 -4.38
N VAL A 273 -7.77 15.50 -3.85
CA VAL A 273 -7.20 14.47 -2.96
C VAL A 273 -7.54 14.65 -1.48
N ALA A 274 -8.49 15.49 -1.11
CA ALA A 274 -8.71 15.84 0.30
C ALA A 274 -9.47 14.75 1.09
N ASN A 275 -10.39 14.07 0.41
CA ASN A 275 -11.30 13.08 1.02
C ASN A 275 -11.00 11.65 0.61
N ASP A 276 -9.98 11.43 -0.22
CA ASP A 276 -9.62 10.09 -0.65
C ASP A 276 -9.24 9.24 0.56
N MET A 277 -9.58 7.96 0.50
CA MET A 277 -9.37 7.00 1.57
C MET A 277 -9.03 5.65 0.96
N ALA A 278 -7.94 5.02 1.42
CA ALA A 278 -7.68 3.61 1.16
C ALA A 278 -8.40 2.76 2.20
N PHE A 279 -8.84 1.57 1.85
CA PHE A 279 -9.46 0.65 2.81
C PHE A 279 -9.14 -0.80 2.51
N GLY A 280 -9.21 -1.64 3.54
CA GLY A 280 -9.04 -3.08 3.43
C GLY A 280 -9.57 -3.80 4.66
N GLY A 281 -9.90 -5.08 4.49
CA GLY A 281 -10.51 -5.86 5.54
C GLY A 281 -10.52 -7.34 5.27
N ALA A 282 -10.66 -8.11 6.35
CA ALA A 282 -10.74 -9.56 6.33
C ALA A 282 -12.18 -10.02 6.57
N GLN A 283 -12.54 -11.17 6.02
CA GLN A 283 -13.79 -11.84 6.32
C GLN A 283 -13.88 -12.19 7.82
N GLN A 284 -15.10 -12.09 8.39
CA GLN A 284 -15.42 -12.51 9.77
C GLN A 284 -15.43 -14.04 9.96
#